data_AF-A0A974ARY4-F1
#
_entry.id   AF-A0A974ARY4-F1
#
_cell.length_a   1.000
_cell.length_b   1.000
_cell.length_c   1.000
_cell.angle_alpha   90.00
_cell.angle_beta   90.00
_cell.angle_gamma   90.00
#
_symmetry.space_group_name_H-M   'P 1'
#
loop_
_entity.id
_entity.type
_entity.pdbx_description
1 polymer ?
#
loop_
_entity_poly.entity_id
_entity_poly.type
_entity_poly.pdbx_seq_one_letter_code
_entity_poly.pdbx_strand_id
1 'polypeptide(L)'
;MKNATMLYKCPGPHDIHGGKFDYTIVDEDDIAAAQADGWYLTTPEAKDAYQAAQDAEAAAAAAAKQAAEDAKEAEAEAQALAALADANKPPTRDELEQMATSLGLPFTARTSDKKLSDLIAAASEAPGA
;
A
#
# COMPACT_ATOMS: atom_id res chain seq x y z
N MET A 1 -15.67 55.95 -6.91
CA MET A 1 -14.88 54.89 -6.23
C MET A 1 -14.64 55.38 -4.81
N LYS A 2 -15.54 55.06 -3.89
CA LYS A 2 -15.34 55.31 -2.47
C LYS A 2 -15.00 53.93 -1.90
N ASN A 3 -13.76 53.76 -1.43
CA ASN A 3 -13.25 52.55 -0.77
C ASN A 3 -13.16 51.28 -1.64
N ALA A 4 -12.62 51.41 -2.86
CA ALA A 4 -12.22 50.23 -3.64
C ALA A 4 -11.14 49.45 -2.89
N THR A 5 -11.40 48.17 -2.60
CA THR A 5 -10.53 47.27 -1.85
C THR A 5 -10.03 46.16 -2.75
N MET A 6 -8.71 45.92 -2.73
CA MET A 6 -8.09 44.83 -3.48
C MET A 6 -8.20 43.54 -2.68
N LEU A 7 -8.75 42.51 -3.32
CA LEU A 7 -8.87 41.17 -2.77
C LEU A 7 -7.98 40.20 -3.53
N TYR A 8 -7.61 39.11 -2.86
CA TYR A 8 -6.69 38.09 -3.33
C TYR A 8 -7.33 36.70 -3.27
N LYS A 9 -7.09 35.86 -4.27
CA LYS A 9 -7.57 34.47 -4.31
C LYS A 9 -6.42 33.54 -4.69
N CYS A 10 -6.36 32.36 -4.07
CA CYS A 10 -5.34 31.35 -4.33
C CYS A 10 -6.04 30.04 -4.72
N PRO A 11 -5.62 29.32 -5.79
CA PRO A 11 -4.49 29.61 -6.66
C PRO A 11 -4.85 30.60 -7.78
N GLY A 12 -3.88 31.36 -8.29
CA GLY A 12 -4.08 32.26 -9.43
C GLY A 12 -2.85 32.44 -10.34
N PRO A 13 -2.97 33.22 -11.42
CA PRO A 13 -1.95 33.31 -12.46
C PRO A 13 -0.75 34.18 -12.09
N HIS A 14 -0.87 35.03 -11.06
CA HIS A 14 0.19 35.97 -10.68
C HIS A 14 1.07 35.42 -9.57
N ASP A 15 2.39 35.46 -9.78
CA ASP A 15 3.37 35.17 -8.74
C ASP A 15 3.55 36.38 -7.82
N ILE A 16 2.98 36.30 -6.61
CA ILE A 16 3.00 37.36 -5.60
C ILE A 16 3.45 36.73 -4.28
N HIS A 17 4.45 37.29 -3.58
CA HIS A 17 4.94 36.76 -2.29
C HIS A 17 5.29 35.24 -2.29
N GLY A 18 5.87 34.74 -3.40
CA GLY A 18 6.28 33.34 -3.52
C GLY A 18 5.12 32.33 -3.57
N GLY A 19 3.92 32.80 -3.95
CA GLY A 19 2.76 31.97 -4.22
C GLY A 19 2.00 32.47 -5.43
N LYS A 20 1.01 31.68 -5.87
CA LYS A 20 0.20 31.95 -7.05
C LYS A 20 -1.14 32.53 -6.65
N PHE A 21 -1.37 33.80 -6.95
CA PHE A 21 -2.55 34.55 -6.55
C PHE A 21 -3.26 35.18 -7.75
N ASP A 22 -4.57 35.29 -7.66
CA ASP A 22 -5.41 36.14 -8.49
C ASP A 22 -5.80 37.37 -7.66
N TYR A 23 -6.07 38.51 -8.29
CA TYR A 23 -6.48 39.72 -7.58
C TYR A 23 -7.62 40.40 -8.31
N THR A 24 -8.57 40.92 -7.54
CA THR A 24 -9.68 41.71 -8.06
C THR A 24 -9.88 42.94 -7.18
N ILE A 25 -10.39 44.01 -7.77
CA ILE A 25 -10.70 45.25 -7.05
C ILE A 25 -12.21 45.36 -7.00
N VAL A 26 -12.78 45.33 -5.79
CA VAL A 26 -14.22 45.47 -5.57
C VAL A 26 -14.52 46.69 -4.70
N ASP A 27 -15.73 47.22 -4.79
CA ASP A 27 -16.20 48.23 -3.84
C ASP A 27 -16.55 47.57 -2.48
N GLU A 28 -16.66 48.39 -1.44
CA GLU A 28 -16.88 47.93 -0.05
C GLU A 28 -18.12 47.04 0.11
N ASP A 29 -19.19 47.36 -0.61
CA ASP A 29 -20.45 46.61 -0.60
C ASP A 29 -20.30 45.17 -1.17
N ASP A 30 -19.33 44.96 -2.06
CA ASP A 30 -19.09 43.69 -2.74
C ASP A 30 -18.04 42.81 -2.02
N ILE A 31 -17.35 43.34 -1.00
CA ILE A 31 -16.32 42.60 -0.25
C ILE A 31 -16.90 41.33 0.36
N ALA A 32 -18.11 41.40 0.94
CA ALA A 32 -18.74 40.25 1.60
C ALA A 32 -19.09 39.14 0.59
N ALA A 33 -19.56 39.52 -0.61
CA ALA A 33 -19.87 38.58 -1.68
C ALA A 33 -18.58 37.92 -2.22
N ALA A 34 -17.52 38.70 -2.39
CA ALA A 34 -16.22 38.19 -2.80
C ALA A 34 -15.60 37.26 -1.73
N GLN A 35 -15.71 37.58 -0.44
CA GLN A 35 -15.27 36.67 0.63
C GLN A 35 -16.02 35.34 0.60
N ALA A 36 -17.32 35.34 0.29
CA ALA A 36 -18.09 34.12 0.11
C ALA A 36 -17.66 33.31 -1.13
N ASP A 37 -17.14 33.96 -2.17
CA ASP A 37 -16.57 33.32 -3.37
C ASP A 37 -15.11 32.85 -3.17
N GLY A 38 -14.56 32.99 -1.96
CA GLY A 38 -13.20 32.55 -1.62
C GLY A 38 -12.12 33.59 -1.93
N TRP A 39 -12.47 34.87 -1.95
CA TRP A 39 -11.52 35.97 -2.00
C TRP A 39 -11.17 36.46 -0.59
N TYR A 40 -9.94 36.93 -0.40
CA TYR A 40 -9.44 37.35 0.90
C TYR A 40 -8.87 38.75 0.84
N LEU A 41 -8.92 39.47 1.96
CA LEU A 41 -8.36 40.82 2.06
C LEU A 41 -6.83 40.81 2.01
N THR A 42 -6.21 39.67 2.32
CA THR A 42 -4.77 39.54 2.39
C THR A 42 -4.27 38.27 1.70
N THR A 43 -3.05 38.33 1.16
CA THR A 43 -2.35 37.18 0.57
C THR A 43 -2.08 36.03 1.56
N PRO A 44 -1.71 36.23 2.84
CA PRO A 44 -1.52 35.12 3.77
C PRO A 44 -2.82 34.35 4.03
N GLU A 45 -3.96 35.02 4.17
CA GLU A 45 -5.26 34.35 4.37
C GLU A 45 -5.64 33.50 3.16
N ALA A 46 -5.48 34.04 1.94
CA ALA A 46 -5.71 33.27 0.71
C ALA A 46 -4.79 32.05 0.60
N LYS A 47 -3.52 32.20 1.00
CA LYS A 47 -2.54 31.12 0.95
C LYS A 47 -2.83 30.03 1.98
N ASP A 48 -3.15 30.42 3.22
CA ASP A 48 -3.43 29.49 4.30
C ASP A 48 -4.68 28.65 4.00
N ALA A 49 -5.74 29.29 3.50
CA ALA A 49 -6.94 28.58 3.06
C ALA A 49 -6.66 27.57 1.93
N TYR A 50 -5.86 27.95 0.93
CA TYR A 50 -5.44 27.04 -0.14
C TYR A 50 -4.54 25.91 0.36
N GLN A 51 -3.59 26.24 1.25
CA GLN A 51 -2.69 25.25 1.84
C GLN A 51 -3.47 24.26 2.72
N ALA A 52 -4.43 24.72 3.51
CA ALA A 52 -5.29 23.86 4.31
C ALA A 52 -6.14 22.91 3.43
N ALA A 53 -6.64 23.40 2.30
CA ALA A 53 -7.33 22.55 1.32
C ALA A 53 -6.39 21.50 0.71
N GLN A 54 -5.17 21.90 0.34
CA GLN A 54 -4.15 21.00 -0.18
C GLN A 54 -3.66 19.98 0.86
N ASP A 55 -3.48 20.38 2.12
CA ASP A 55 -3.12 19.49 3.22
C ASP A 55 -4.24 18.51 3.54
N ALA A 56 -5.51 18.95 3.50
CA ALA A 56 -6.65 18.07 3.66
C ALA A 56 -6.75 17.04 2.51
N GLU A 57 -6.53 17.47 1.28
CA GLU A 57 -6.51 16.58 0.11
C GLU A 57 -5.28 15.65 0.15
N ALA A 58 -4.11 16.15 0.53
CA ALA A 58 -2.89 15.36 0.68
C ALA A 58 -3.00 14.36 1.83
N ALA A 59 -3.64 14.71 2.94
CA ALA A 59 -3.94 13.80 4.04
C ALA A 59 -4.92 12.70 3.60
N ALA A 60 -5.95 13.05 2.83
CA ALA A 60 -6.87 12.07 2.26
C ALA A 60 -6.17 11.13 1.26
N ALA A 61 -5.29 11.66 0.41
CA ALA A 61 -4.50 10.88 -0.53
C ALA A 61 -3.44 10.01 0.15
N ALA A 62 -2.82 10.49 1.23
CA ALA A 62 -1.86 9.74 2.03
C ALA A 62 -2.55 8.59 2.78
N ALA A 63 -3.73 8.82 3.35
CA ALA A 63 -4.54 7.77 3.98
C ALA A 63 -4.95 6.69 2.97
N ALA A 64 -5.33 7.08 1.75
CA ALA A 64 -5.66 6.14 0.68
C ALA A 64 -4.46 5.30 0.22
N LYS A 65 -3.26 5.90 0.13
CA LYS A 65 -2.02 5.16 -0.18
C LYS A 65 -1.63 4.21 0.95
N GLN A 66 -1.73 4.64 2.20
CA GLN A 66 -1.41 3.79 3.35
C GLN A 66 -2.34 2.57 3.39
N ALA A 67 -3.65 2.75 3.15
CA ALA A 67 -4.59 1.63 3.11
C ALA A 67 -4.30 0.63 1.97
N ALA A 68 -3.81 1.11 0.83
CA ALA A 68 -3.41 0.25 -0.28
C ALA A 68 -2.09 -0.51 0.00
N GLU A 69 -1.17 0.10 0.74
CA GLU A 69 0.09 -0.53 1.14
C GLU A 69 -0.13 -1.60 2.22
N ASP A 70 -0.96 -1.31 3.21
CA ASP A 70 -1.35 -2.26 4.28
C ASP A 70 -2.06 -3.51 3.70
N ALA A 71 -2.92 -3.32 2.70
CA ALA A 71 -3.59 -4.43 2.01
C ALA A 71 -2.61 -5.32 1.23
N LYS A 72 -1.54 -4.73 0.67
CA LYS A 72 -0.52 -5.46 -0.09
C LYS A 72 0.43 -6.23 0.82
N GLU A 73 0.74 -5.67 1.99
CA GLU A 73 1.54 -6.34 3.01
C GLU A 73 0.78 -7.52 3.65
N ALA A 74 -0.52 -7.37 3.90
CA ALA A 74 -1.38 -8.47 4.37
C ALA A 74 -1.49 -9.63 3.36
N GLU A 75 -1.55 -9.32 2.05
CA GLU A 75 -1.59 -10.34 1.00
C GLU A 75 -0.24 -11.08 0.86
N ALA A 76 0.89 -10.36 1.04
CA ALA A 76 2.22 -10.96 1.06
C ALA A 76 2.44 -11.88 2.26
N GLU A 77 1.95 -11.49 3.44
CA GLU A 77 2.05 -12.31 4.66
C GLU A 77 1.19 -13.58 4.57
N ALA A 78 -0.02 -13.48 3.99
CA ALA A 78 -0.87 -14.65 3.70
C ALA A 78 -0.20 -15.62 2.71
N GLN A 79 0.47 -15.10 1.67
CA GLN A 79 1.21 -15.92 0.71
C GLN A 79 2.45 -16.57 1.32
N ALA A 80 3.18 -15.87 2.20
CA ALA A 80 4.33 -16.43 2.91
C ALA A 80 3.91 -17.58 3.85
N LEU A 81 2.78 -17.43 4.56
CA LEU A 81 2.25 -18.48 5.41
C LEU A 81 1.76 -19.69 4.62
N ALA A 82 1.14 -19.47 3.45
CA ALA A 82 0.75 -20.54 2.54
C ALA A 82 1.97 -21.29 1.97
N ALA A 83 3.05 -20.58 1.63
CA ALA A 83 4.29 -21.21 1.16
C ALA A 83 4.97 -22.05 2.26
N LEU A 84 4.97 -21.56 3.50
CA LEU A 84 5.47 -22.33 4.66
C LEU A 84 4.63 -23.58 4.94
N ALA A 85 3.31 -23.51 4.76
CA ALA A 85 2.42 -24.65 4.94
C ALA A 85 2.61 -25.74 3.86
N ASP A 86 2.99 -25.36 2.64
CA ASP A 86 3.28 -26.32 1.57
C ASP A 86 4.63 -27.03 1.77
N ALA A 87 5.65 -26.31 2.25
CA ALA A 87 6.97 -26.85 2.54
C ALA A 87 7.02 -27.87 3.70
N ASN A 88 5.98 -27.93 4.54
CA ASN A 88 5.88 -28.87 5.66
C ASN A 88 4.80 -29.94 5.44
N LYS A 89 4.34 -30.14 4.19
CA LYS A 89 3.52 -31.31 3.87
C LYS A 89 4.37 -32.58 4.02
N PRO A 90 3.83 -33.65 4.63
CA PRO A 90 4.52 -34.92 4.63
C PRO A 90 4.79 -35.35 3.17
N PRO A 91 5.95 -35.96 2.88
CA PRO A 91 6.30 -36.40 1.53
C PRO A 91 5.13 -37.20 0.95
N THR A 92 4.72 -36.83 -0.25
CA THR A 92 3.62 -37.53 -0.91
C THR A 92 4.05 -38.95 -1.23
N ARG A 93 3.09 -39.84 -1.46
CA ARG A 93 3.38 -41.24 -1.76
C ARG A 93 4.30 -41.40 -3.00
N ASP A 94 4.17 -40.53 -3.99
CA ASP A 94 5.05 -40.50 -5.17
C ASP A 94 6.51 -40.20 -4.77
N GLU A 95 6.73 -39.19 -3.93
CA GLU A 95 8.06 -38.84 -3.41
C GLU A 95 8.69 -40.00 -2.62
N LEU A 96 7.88 -40.73 -1.83
CA LEU A 96 8.36 -41.92 -1.11
C LEU A 96 8.72 -43.05 -2.08
N GLU A 97 7.94 -43.29 -3.13
CA GLU A 97 8.22 -44.34 -4.13
C GLU A 97 9.49 -44.00 -4.95
N GLN A 98 9.70 -42.72 -5.28
CA GLN A 98 10.92 -42.25 -5.93
C GLN A 98 12.16 -42.43 -5.04
N MET A 99 12.10 -42.02 -3.77
CA MET A 99 13.19 -42.23 -2.81
C MET A 99 13.51 -43.72 -2.61
N ALA A 100 12.49 -44.57 -2.47
CA ALA A 100 12.68 -46.02 -2.36
C ALA A 100 13.29 -46.64 -3.62
N THR A 101 12.84 -46.22 -4.80
CA THR A 101 13.41 -46.65 -6.09
C THR A 101 14.87 -46.24 -6.22
N SER A 102 15.20 -45.01 -5.82
CA SER A 102 16.58 -44.50 -5.85
C SER A 102 17.51 -45.27 -4.89
N LEU A 103 16.97 -45.77 -3.78
CA LEU A 103 17.69 -46.60 -2.81
C LEU A 103 17.65 -48.10 -3.17
N GLY A 104 16.96 -48.48 -4.24
CA GLY A 104 16.81 -49.88 -4.66
C GLY A 104 15.95 -50.74 -3.72
N LEU A 105 15.10 -50.11 -2.90
CA LEU A 105 14.24 -50.80 -1.94
C LEU A 105 12.99 -51.38 -2.64
N PRO A 106 12.66 -52.66 -2.43
CA PRO A 106 11.47 -53.25 -3.01
C PRO A 106 10.21 -52.78 -2.28
N PHE A 107 9.28 -52.16 -3.01
CA PHE A 107 7.96 -51.80 -2.51
C PHE A 107 6.85 -52.40 -3.40
N THR A 108 5.65 -52.59 -2.85
CA THR A 108 4.51 -53.17 -3.58
C THR A 108 3.22 -52.41 -3.27
N ALA A 109 2.13 -52.65 -3.98
CA ALA A 109 0.83 -52.05 -3.64
C ALA A 109 0.35 -52.36 -2.21
N ARG A 110 0.91 -53.39 -1.54
CA ARG A 110 0.62 -53.75 -0.15
C ARG A 110 1.47 -53.01 0.89
N THR A 111 2.49 -52.26 0.49
CA THR A 111 3.26 -51.41 1.42
C THR A 111 2.53 -50.07 1.61
N SER A 112 2.10 -49.82 2.83
CA SER A 112 1.57 -48.51 3.25
C SER A 112 2.66 -47.46 3.24
N ASP A 113 2.30 -46.21 2.99
CA ASP A 113 3.14 -45.01 3.07
C ASP A 113 4.00 -45.00 4.35
N LYS A 114 3.40 -45.24 5.53
CA LYS A 114 4.11 -45.37 6.82
C LYS A 114 5.23 -46.42 6.82
N LYS A 115 5.06 -47.52 6.10
CA LYS A 115 6.04 -48.62 6.05
C LYS A 115 7.12 -48.36 5.00
N LEU A 116 6.78 -47.62 3.94
CA LEU A 116 7.71 -47.17 2.93
C LEU A 116 8.65 -46.10 3.48
N SER A 117 8.12 -45.11 4.21
CA SER A 117 8.92 -44.07 4.87
C SER A 117 9.87 -44.62 5.93
N ASP A 118 9.45 -45.62 6.71
CA ASP A 118 10.31 -46.30 7.70
C ASP A 118 11.51 -47.02 7.04
N LEU A 119 11.28 -47.70 5.90
CA LEU A 119 12.35 -48.34 5.12
C LEU A 119 13.33 -47.33 4.51
N ILE A 120 12.83 -46.19 4.03
CA ILE A 120 13.64 -45.11 3.46
C ILE A 120 14.49 -44.44 4.55
N ALA A 121 13.89 -44.16 5.72
CA ALA A 121 14.62 -43.60 6.87
C ALA A 121 15.73 -44.56 7.33
N ALA A 122 15.41 -45.85 7.50
CA ALA A 122 16.38 -46.87 7.88
C ALA A 122 17.53 -47.03 6.87
N ALA A 123 17.24 -46.87 5.57
CA ALA A 123 18.25 -46.94 4.52
C ALA A 123 19.07 -45.63 4.36
N SER A 124 18.47 -44.46 4.62
CA SER A 124 19.13 -43.15 4.53
C SER A 124 19.98 -42.81 5.75
N GLU A 125 19.68 -43.39 6.93
CA GLU A 125 20.43 -43.20 8.17
C GLU A 125 21.54 -44.24 8.38
N ALA A 126 21.69 -45.23 7.49
CA ALA A 126 22.82 -46.15 7.55
C ALA A 126 24.10 -45.43 7.07
N PRO A 127 25.05 -45.07 7.97
CA PRO A 127 26.32 -44.52 7.53
C PRO A 127 27.04 -45.59 6.70
N GLY A 128 27.52 -45.19 5.51
CA GLY A 128 28.29 -46.05 4.63
C GLY A 128 29.40 -46.79 5.39
N ALA A 129 29.41 -48.11 5.24
CA ALA A 129 30.53 -48.97 5.56
C ALA A 129 31.68 -48.75 4.57
#